data_AF-A0A0B6ZPT3-F1
#
_entry.id   AF-A0A0B6ZPT3-F1
#
_cell.length_a   1.000
_cell.length_b   1.000
_cell.length_c   1.000
_cell.angle_alpha   90.00
_cell.angle_beta   90.00
_cell.angle_gamma   90.00
#
_symmetry.space_group_name_H-M   'P 1'
#
loop_
_entity.id
_entity.type
_entity.pdbx_description
1 polymer ?
#
loop_
_entity_poly.entity_id
_entity_poly.type
_entity_poly.pdbx_seq_one_letter_code
_entity_poly.pdbx_strand_id
1 'polypeptide(L)'
;MSSLEERREARRRRRGADDEDAPAEEDTSSRRGRRRGTEDETPAETPAAAVEDDSGAREEEERRRREEEEAAAAERQRQEAERKRRQEEERRQQEEKRRKEEEEERRKAQERAERDRMEAEEEAREKAEEEERKKKKGKRKGLGGLSAEKKKLLKKLIMQKAAEDLRNEAKQKAAEKEKYINDRVLHIKTDGKTQAELVQLVQDLHQRVSVLEEDVYDWEIKIRKQDFEINELTLKVNDTKGKFIKPVLRKVNKTESKLKKIQQIKESTDFRGNLKSTGQNKYALDEEEPEKNPHWRDELKPKDRADEEAGAGEGETVEAES
;
A
#
# COMPACT_ATOMS: atom_id res chain seq x y z
N MET A 1 28.37 8.05 -16.98
CA MET A 1 28.33 7.56 -15.59
C MET A 1 28.93 8.60 -14.63
N SER A 2 28.51 9.88 -14.72
CA SER A 2 29.21 10.99 -14.05
C SER A 2 28.57 11.48 -12.73
N SER A 3 27.31 11.11 -12.46
CA SER A 3 26.53 11.71 -11.36
C SER A 3 26.82 11.11 -9.97
N LEU A 4 27.39 9.89 -9.91
CA LEU A 4 27.75 9.23 -8.65
C LEU A 4 29.11 9.70 -8.12
N GLU A 5 30.02 10.07 -9.02
CA GLU A 5 31.34 10.61 -8.69
C GLU A 5 31.22 12.05 -8.18
N GLU A 6 30.40 12.89 -8.83
CA GLU A 6 30.05 14.25 -8.37
C GLU A 6 29.40 14.25 -6.98
N ARG A 7 28.55 13.26 -6.67
CA ARG A 7 27.94 13.10 -5.34
C ARG A 7 28.91 12.62 -4.27
N ARG A 8 29.94 11.85 -4.66
CA ARG A 8 31.03 11.44 -3.75
C ARG A 8 31.98 12.59 -3.45
N GLU A 9 32.26 13.43 -4.44
CA GLU A 9 33.13 14.59 -4.30
C GLU A 9 32.46 15.73 -3.50
N ALA A 10 31.15 15.93 -3.66
CA ALA A 10 30.36 16.85 -2.84
C ALA A 10 30.27 16.44 -1.36
N ARG A 11 30.36 15.14 -1.05
CA ARG A 11 30.45 14.65 0.34
C ARG A 11 31.84 14.79 0.95
N ARG A 12 32.91 14.72 0.16
CA ARG A 12 34.28 15.05 0.62
C ARG A 12 34.40 16.54 0.97
N ARG A 13 33.81 17.44 0.17
CA ARG A 13 33.78 18.88 0.46
C ARG A 13 33.00 19.27 1.73
N ARG A 14 32.08 18.43 2.21
CA ARG A 14 31.34 18.64 3.47
C ARG A 14 31.96 17.97 4.70
N ARG A 15 33.12 17.31 4.55
CA ARG A 15 33.79 16.58 5.64
C ARG A 15 35.28 16.94 5.80
N GLY A 16 35.68 18.08 5.26
CA GLY A 16 37.07 18.55 5.29
C GLY A 16 37.16 20.07 5.18
N ALA A 17 36.33 20.79 5.94
CA ALA A 17 36.37 22.24 6.06
C ALA A 17 36.14 22.67 7.52
N ASP A 18 36.75 21.91 8.44
CA ASP A 18 36.94 22.26 9.84
C ASP A 18 38.38 21.83 10.16
N ASP A 19 39.34 22.67 9.81
CA ASP A 19 40.69 22.79 10.38
C ASP A 19 41.44 23.82 9.51
N GLU A 20 42.29 24.64 10.15
CA GLU A 20 42.98 25.85 9.65
C GLU A 20 42.24 27.18 9.88
N ASP A 21 42.13 27.61 11.14
CA ASP A 21 42.93 28.75 11.65
C ASP A 21 42.74 28.85 13.18
N ALA A 22 43.69 28.31 13.92
CA ALA A 22 43.85 28.51 15.36
C ALA A 22 45.26 29.06 15.60
N PRO A 23 45.45 30.22 16.24
CA PRO A 23 46.77 30.59 16.71
C PRO A 23 47.12 29.74 17.93
N ALA A 24 48.27 29.08 17.84
CA ALA A 24 48.88 28.25 18.85
C ALA A 24 49.17 29.02 20.15
N GLU A 25 48.73 28.46 21.27
CA GLU A 25 49.33 28.68 22.58
C GLU A 25 50.67 27.92 22.64
N GLU A 26 51.79 28.63 22.73
CA GLU A 26 53.03 28.08 23.24
C GLU A 26 53.23 28.55 24.69
N ASP A 27 53.18 27.58 25.59
CA ASP A 27 53.48 27.74 27.01
C ASP A 27 54.97 27.48 27.26
N THR A 28 55.51 28.18 28.26
CA THR A 28 56.77 27.94 28.99
C THR A 28 58.11 28.59 28.56
N SER A 29 58.48 29.61 29.35
CA SER A 29 59.71 29.65 30.19
C SER A 29 61.10 29.94 29.58
N SER A 30 61.61 31.14 29.91
CA SER A 30 63.02 31.39 30.26
C SER A 30 63.01 32.62 31.20
N ARG A 31 63.26 32.56 32.51
CA ARG A 31 64.35 32.02 33.36
C ARG A 31 65.73 32.63 33.14
N ARG A 32 66.01 33.71 33.87
CA ARG A 32 67.20 33.93 34.75
C ARG A 32 66.92 35.20 35.57
N GLY A 33 66.88 35.20 36.91
CA GLY A 33 67.97 34.85 37.83
C GLY A 33 68.94 36.04 37.90
N ARG A 34 69.31 36.66 39.03
CA ARG A 34 69.48 36.16 40.41
C ARG A 34 69.89 37.36 41.30
N ARG A 35 69.52 37.30 42.60
CA ARG A 35 70.34 37.54 43.84
C ARG A 35 71.23 38.80 43.94
N ARG A 36 71.06 39.66 44.95
CA ARG A 36 71.28 39.54 46.43
C ARG A 36 72.77 39.71 46.82
N GLY A 37 73.02 40.67 47.71
CA GLY A 37 74.22 40.82 48.58
C GLY A 37 75.12 41.98 48.14
N THR A 38 75.23 43.10 48.89
CA THR A 38 76.20 43.36 49.99
C THR A 38 77.65 43.28 49.46
N GLU A 39 78.52 44.28 49.55
CA GLU A 39 79.02 45.01 50.74
C GLU A 39 79.65 46.38 50.36
N ASP A 40 79.89 47.17 51.41
CA ASP A 40 80.70 48.39 51.59
C ASP A 40 81.87 48.67 50.63
N GLU A 41 82.05 49.95 50.23
CA GLU A 41 83.20 50.77 50.65
C GLU A 41 83.05 52.24 50.21
N THR A 42 83.40 53.12 51.14
CA THR A 42 83.51 54.59 51.05
C THR A 42 84.59 55.09 50.07
N PRO A 43 84.67 56.42 49.78
CA PRO A 43 85.59 57.24 50.59
C PRO A 43 85.11 58.67 50.93
N ALA A 44 85.53 59.08 52.15
CA ALA A 44 86.05 60.38 52.63
C ALA A 44 85.37 61.74 52.28
N GLU A 45 84.89 62.39 53.35
CA GLU A 45 85.19 63.76 53.88
C GLU A 45 85.15 65.01 52.95
N THR A 46 84.69 66.22 53.33
CA THR A 46 83.91 66.92 54.41
C THR A 46 83.94 68.43 53.99
N PRO A 47 83.39 69.44 54.71
CA PRO A 47 82.11 69.52 55.45
C PRO A 47 81.37 70.88 55.30
N ALA A 48 80.19 70.97 55.94
CA ALA A 48 79.71 72.02 56.88
C ALA A 48 78.20 72.27 56.72
N ALA A 49 77.36 72.49 57.73
CA ALA A 49 77.34 72.37 59.19
C ALA A 49 75.83 72.50 59.54
N ALA A 50 75.23 71.56 60.27
CA ALA A 50 75.02 71.55 61.73
C ALA A 50 73.65 72.07 62.21
N VAL A 51 73.19 71.38 63.25
CA VAL A 51 72.32 71.76 64.38
C VAL A 51 70.94 71.09 64.41
N GLU A 52 70.82 70.18 65.37
CA GLU A 52 69.62 69.48 65.83
C GLU A 52 68.75 70.36 66.74
N ASP A 53 67.44 70.08 66.84
CA ASP A 53 66.69 70.22 68.10
C ASP A 53 65.31 69.51 68.05
N ASP A 54 65.09 68.59 68.99
CA ASP A 54 63.88 68.30 69.81
C ASP A 54 62.43 68.48 69.26
N SER A 55 62.13 68.25 67.98
CA SER A 55 60.75 68.36 67.40
C SER A 55 59.96 67.05 67.20
N GLY A 56 60.49 65.90 67.61
CA GLY A 56 60.00 64.59 67.15
C GLY A 56 58.61 64.16 67.63
N ALA A 57 58.22 64.51 68.87
CA ALA A 57 56.98 63.99 69.47
C ALA A 57 55.70 64.65 68.94
N ARG A 58 55.78 65.93 68.52
CA ARG A 58 54.64 66.65 67.89
C ARG A 58 54.49 66.30 66.41
N GLU A 59 55.60 66.08 65.71
CA GLU A 59 55.58 65.67 64.29
C GLU A 59 55.05 64.25 64.08
N GLU A 60 55.27 63.34 65.03
CA GLU A 60 54.74 61.97 64.93
C GLU A 60 53.22 61.91 65.12
N GLU A 61 52.65 62.70 66.04
CA GLU A 61 51.18 62.78 66.23
C GLU A 61 50.49 63.42 65.02
N GLU A 62 51.10 64.46 64.43
CA GLU A 62 50.57 65.12 63.24
C GLU A 62 50.65 64.21 61.99
N ARG A 63 51.70 63.39 61.87
CA ARG A 63 51.81 62.34 60.84
C ARG A 63 50.74 61.27 61.00
N ARG A 64 50.46 60.80 62.22
CA ARG A 64 49.37 59.83 62.48
C ARG A 64 48.00 60.39 62.13
N ARG A 65 47.73 61.67 62.41
CA ARG A 65 46.47 62.32 61.99
C ARG A 65 46.35 62.45 60.48
N ARG A 66 47.44 62.80 59.78
CA ARG A 66 47.44 62.86 58.31
C ARG A 66 47.31 61.47 57.68
N GLU A 67 47.93 60.46 58.27
CA GLU A 67 47.82 59.07 57.82
C GLU A 67 46.43 58.49 58.10
N GLU A 68 45.80 58.86 59.21
CA GLU A 68 44.40 58.52 59.53
C GLU A 68 43.42 59.25 58.60
N GLU A 69 43.67 60.52 58.29
CA GLU A 69 42.88 61.30 57.32
C GLU A 69 43.05 60.79 55.88
N GLU A 70 44.27 60.40 55.49
CA GLU A 70 44.57 59.79 54.20
C GLU A 70 43.98 58.38 54.09
N ALA A 71 44.02 57.59 55.17
CA ALA A 71 43.35 56.29 55.24
C ALA A 71 41.82 56.45 55.15
N ALA A 72 41.24 57.45 55.83
CA ALA A 72 39.82 57.76 55.75
C ALA A 72 39.42 58.27 54.35
N ALA A 73 40.26 59.07 53.69
CA ALA A 73 40.05 59.52 52.31
C ALA A 73 40.15 58.34 51.32
N ALA A 74 41.14 57.45 51.49
CA ALA A 74 41.28 56.24 50.70
C ALA A 74 40.10 55.28 50.89
N GLU A 75 39.56 55.17 52.11
CA GLU A 75 38.36 54.38 52.38
C GLU A 75 37.12 54.97 51.70
N ARG A 76 36.93 56.30 51.73
CA ARG A 76 35.84 56.97 50.99
C ARG A 76 35.96 56.77 49.48
N GLN A 77 37.18 56.84 48.93
CA GLN A 77 37.42 56.55 47.51
C GLN A 77 37.14 55.08 47.15
N ARG A 78 37.49 54.14 48.04
CA ARG A 78 37.13 52.72 47.87
C ARG A 78 35.63 52.50 47.91
N GLN A 79 34.92 53.12 48.87
CA GLN A 79 33.46 53.05 48.97
C GLN A 79 32.76 53.69 47.76
N GLU A 80 33.27 54.82 47.23
CA GLU A 80 32.73 55.45 46.03
C GLU A 80 32.99 54.61 44.77
N ALA A 81 34.20 54.04 44.63
CA ALA A 81 34.54 53.13 43.55
C ALA A 81 33.69 51.85 43.59
N GLU A 82 33.41 51.31 44.78
CA GLU A 82 32.53 50.15 44.95
C GLU A 82 31.08 50.49 44.58
N ARG A 83 30.57 51.67 44.98
CA ARG A 83 29.23 52.14 44.58
C ARG A 83 29.12 52.32 43.07
N LYS A 84 30.15 52.87 42.41
CA LYS A 84 30.20 52.98 40.94
C LYS A 84 30.22 51.61 40.26
N ARG A 85 31.02 50.66 40.78
CA ARG A 85 31.06 49.28 40.26
C ARG A 85 29.70 48.58 40.39
N ARG A 86 29.02 48.70 41.55
CA ARG A 86 27.68 48.15 41.76
C ARG A 86 26.65 48.76 40.80
N GLN A 87 26.67 50.08 40.61
CA GLN A 87 25.78 50.74 39.64
C GLN A 87 26.05 50.33 38.19
N GLU A 88 27.31 50.15 37.82
CA GLU A 88 27.69 49.67 36.48
C GLU A 88 27.26 48.21 36.26
N GLU A 89 27.42 47.36 37.28
CA GLU A 89 27.00 45.96 37.24
C GLU A 89 25.47 45.83 37.15
N GLU A 90 24.72 46.64 37.90
CA GLU A 90 23.25 46.70 37.79
C GLU A 90 22.79 47.15 36.40
N ARG A 91 23.47 48.13 35.79
CA ARG A 91 23.19 48.56 34.41
C ARG A 91 23.47 47.46 33.40
N ARG A 92 24.60 46.74 33.54
CA ARG A 92 24.95 45.59 32.70
C ARG A 92 23.91 44.46 32.83
N GLN A 93 23.47 44.16 34.06
CA GLN A 93 22.43 43.16 34.29
C GLN A 93 21.07 43.56 33.71
N GLN A 94 20.70 44.84 33.77
CA GLN A 94 19.47 45.34 33.12
C GLN A 94 19.57 45.28 31.59
N GLU A 95 20.71 45.65 31.01
CA GLU A 95 20.94 45.58 29.57
C GLU A 95 20.93 44.12 29.07
N GLU A 96 21.55 43.20 29.81
CA GLU A 96 21.53 41.77 29.50
C GLU A 96 20.12 41.17 29.59
N LYS A 97 19.32 41.57 30.59
CA LYS A 97 17.90 41.16 30.68
C LYS A 97 17.09 41.65 29.49
N ARG A 98 17.23 42.93 29.12
CA ARG A 98 16.53 43.51 27.95
C ARG A 98 16.93 42.80 26.65
N ARG A 99 18.22 42.46 26.50
CA ARG A 99 18.72 41.72 25.34
C ARG A 99 18.14 40.30 25.26
N LYS A 100 18.04 39.60 26.41
CA LYS A 100 17.42 38.26 26.48
C LYS A 100 15.93 38.31 26.18
N GLU A 101 15.21 39.31 26.69
CA GLU A 101 13.77 39.51 26.40
C GLU A 101 13.53 39.79 24.91
N GLU A 102 14.34 40.65 24.28
CA GLU A 102 14.22 40.93 22.84
C GLU A 102 14.55 39.69 21.99
N GLU A 103 15.55 38.90 22.39
CA GLU A 103 15.89 37.65 21.70
C GLU A 103 14.79 36.59 21.83
N GLU A 104 14.16 36.47 23.01
CA GLU A 104 13.02 35.58 23.24
C GLU A 104 11.79 36.02 22.43
N GLU A 105 11.52 37.33 22.33
CA GLU A 105 10.44 37.87 21.52
C GLU A 105 10.68 37.61 20.02
N ARG A 106 11.91 37.82 19.53
CA ARG A 106 12.30 37.50 18.14
C ARG A 106 12.13 36.00 17.85
N ARG A 107 12.50 35.13 18.78
CA ARG A 107 12.32 33.67 18.64
C ARG A 107 10.85 33.28 18.58
N LYS A 108 10.00 33.84 19.45
CA LYS A 108 8.55 33.62 19.42
C LYS A 108 7.90 34.16 18.15
N ALA A 109 8.37 35.30 17.63
CA ALA A 109 7.89 35.87 16.37
C ALA A 109 8.26 34.97 15.18
N GLN A 110 9.48 34.42 15.16
CA GLN A 110 9.91 33.45 14.15
C GLN A 110 9.07 32.15 14.19
N GLU A 111 8.82 31.61 15.39
CA GLU A 111 8.00 30.39 15.56
C GLU A 111 6.55 30.59 15.10
N ARG A 112 5.95 31.76 15.40
CA ARG A 112 4.60 32.11 14.89
C ARG A 112 4.59 32.24 13.37
N ALA A 113 5.57 32.92 12.79
CA ALA A 113 5.66 33.07 11.34
C ALA A 113 5.90 31.73 10.62
N GLU A 114 6.63 30.79 11.25
CA GLU A 114 6.83 29.44 10.73
C GLU A 114 5.53 28.63 10.80
N ARG A 115 4.79 28.72 11.91
CA ARG A 115 3.49 28.08 12.06
C ARG A 115 2.46 28.59 11.03
N ASP A 116 2.39 29.90 10.82
CA ASP A 116 1.49 30.50 9.84
C ASP A 116 1.85 30.07 8.40
N ARG A 117 3.15 29.92 8.10
CA ARG A 117 3.61 29.38 6.80
C ARG A 117 3.24 27.92 6.60
N MET A 118 3.37 27.09 7.64
CA MET A 118 2.99 25.68 7.61
C MET A 118 1.48 25.50 7.41
N GLU A 119 0.67 26.30 8.13
CA GLU A 119 -0.79 26.29 8.00
C GLU A 119 -1.23 26.72 6.60
N ALA A 120 -0.61 27.77 6.04
CA ALA A 120 -0.88 28.21 4.66
C ALA A 120 -0.45 27.18 3.60
N GLU A 121 0.66 26.45 3.81
CA GLU A 121 1.07 25.36 2.93
C GLU A 121 0.09 24.18 3.00
N GLU A 122 -0.36 23.80 4.21
CA GLU A 122 -1.34 22.74 4.41
C GLU A 122 -2.69 23.07 3.76
N GLU A 123 -3.19 24.30 3.95
CA GLU A 123 -4.43 24.77 3.31
C GLU A 123 -4.30 24.80 1.78
N ALA A 124 -3.14 25.19 1.24
CA ALA A 124 -2.87 25.15 -0.19
C ALA A 124 -2.84 23.71 -0.74
N ARG A 125 -2.28 22.76 0.01
CA ARG A 125 -2.28 21.32 -0.33
C ARG A 125 -3.70 20.75 -0.29
N GLU A 126 -4.50 21.10 0.71
CA GLU A 126 -5.89 20.65 0.83
C GLU A 126 -6.74 21.18 -0.34
N LYS A 127 -6.64 22.49 -0.66
CA LYS A 127 -7.31 23.08 -1.83
C LYS A 127 -6.88 22.42 -3.13
N ALA A 128 -5.58 22.14 -3.30
CA ALA A 128 -5.07 21.43 -4.48
C ALA A 128 -5.59 19.97 -4.56
N GLU A 129 -5.68 19.26 -3.44
CA GLU A 129 -6.27 17.91 -3.39
C GLU A 129 -7.77 17.95 -3.71
N GLU A 130 -8.51 18.93 -3.19
CA GLU A 130 -9.94 19.09 -3.45
C GLU A 130 -10.20 19.40 -4.93
N GLU A 131 -9.40 20.28 -5.54
CA GLU A 131 -9.45 20.53 -6.99
C GLU A 131 -9.11 19.28 -7.81
N GLU A 132 -8.09 18.52 -7.43
CA GLU A 132 -7.73 17.23 -8.05
C GLU A 132 -8.88 16.22 -7.97
N ARG A 133 -9.56 16.13 -6.81
CA ARG A 133 -10.75 15.29 -6.60
C ARG A 133 -11.92 15.73 -7.48
N LYS A 134 -12.18 17.03 -7.60
CA LYS A 134 -13.23 17.59 -8.49
C LYS A 134 -12.90 17.32 -9.97
N LYS A 135 -11.64 17.50 -10.39
CA LYS A 135 -11.15 17.20 -11.76
C LYS A 135 -11.24 15.70 -12.08
N LYS A 136 -10.94 14.80 -11.14
CA LYS A 136 -11.10 13.33 -11.28
C LYS A 136 -12.58 12.91 -11.41
N LYS A 137 -13.50 13.56 -10.69
CA LYS A 137 -14.95 13.31 -10.85
C LYS A 137 -15.47 13.79 -12.22
N GLY A 138 -14.96 14.92 -12.73
CA GLY A 138 -15.35 15.47 -14.04
C GLY A 138 -14.81 14.71 -15.26
N LYS A 139 -13.74 13.92 -15.12
CA LYS A 139 -13.09 13.20 -16.24
C LYS A 139 -13.71 11.84 -16.62
N ARG A 140 -14.86 11.46 -16.03
CA ARG A 140 -15.61 10.25 -16.44
C ARG A 140 -16.40 10.44 -17.75
N LYS A 141 -15.84 11.14 -18.74
CA LYS A 141 -16.33 11.16 -20.12
C LYS A 141 -15.61 10.06 -20.91
N GLY A 142 -16.13 8.84 -20.79
CA GLY A 142 -15.68 7.67 -21.55
C GLY A 142 -16.73 6.57 -21.50
N LEU A 143 -17.49 6.42 -22.59
CA LEU A 143 -18.68 5.59 -22.76
C LEU A 143 -19.84 5.92 -21.78
N GLY A 144 -20.58 6.98 -22.12
CA GLY A 144 -22.03 7.09 -21.87
C GLY A 144 -22.52 7.17 -20.42
N GLY A 145 -21.75 7.70 -19.46
CA GLY A 145 -22.28 8.04 -18.12
C GLY A 145 -22.87 6.89 -17.29
N LEU A 146 -22.83 5.65 -17.79
CA LEU A 146 -23.38 4.49 -17.09
C LEU A 146 -22.56 4.19 -15.83
N SER A 147 -23.28 3.94 -14.72
CA SER A 147 -22.69 3.41 -13.50
C SER A 147 -21.86 2.15 -13.79
N ALA A 148 -20.77 1.96 -13.04
CA ALA A 148 -19.90 0.80 -13.21
C ALA A 148 -20.66 -0.53 -13.09
N GLU A 149 -21.69 -0.57 -12.26
CA GLU A 149 -22.59 -1.73 -12.11
C GLU A 149 -23.38 -2.03 -13.38
N LYS A 150 -23.94 -1.00 -14.02
CA LYS A 150 -24.66 -1.15 -15.29
C LYS A 150 -23.73 -1.63 -16.41
N LYS A 151 -22.49 -1.13 -16.47
CA LYS A 151 -21.48 -1.61 -17.43
C LYS A 151 -21.14 -3.10 -17.22
N LYS A 152 -21.03 -3.54 -15.96
CA LYS A 152 -20.78 -4.95 -15.62
C LYS A 152 -21.96 -5.85 -16.00
N LEU A 153 -23.19 -5.42 -15.70
CA LEU A 153 -24.40 -6.15 -16.07
C LEU A 153 -24.53 -6.25 -17.59
N LEU A 154 -24.31 -5.15 -18.32
CA LEU A 154 -24.35 -5.14 -19.77
C LEU A 154 -23.30 -6.07 -20.39
N LYS A 155 -22.07 -6.07 -19.86
CA LYS A 155 -21.03 -7.03 -20.30
C LYS A 155 -21.47 -8.48 -20.08
N LYS A 156 -22.11 -8.79 -18.95
CA LYS A 156 -22.65 -10.13 -18.67
C LYS A 156 -23.72 -10.51 -19.69
N LEU A 157 -24.67 -9.61 -19.98
CA LEU A 157 -25.72 -9.85 -20.96
C LEU A 157 -25.16 -10.04 -22.38
N ILE A 158 -24.19 -9.23 -22.78
CA ILE A 158 -23.51 -9.38 -24.09
C ILE A 158 -22.81 -10.73 -24.18
N MET A 159 -22.11 -11.16 -23.12
CA MET A 159 -21.43 -12.45 -23.10
C MET A 159 -22.41 -13.64 -23.08
N GLN A 160 -23.53 -13.50 -22.37
CA GLN A 160 -24.61 -14.51 -22.36
C GLN A 160 -25.24 -14.63 -23.75
N LYS A 161 -25.58 -13.50 -24.39
CA LYS A 161 -26.11 -13.49 -25.75
C LYS A 161 -25.10 -14.05 -26.75
N ALA A 162 -23.83 -13.66 -26.67
CA ALA A 162 -22.79 -14.20 -27.55
C ALA A 162 -22.61 -15.73 -27.39
N ALA A 163 -22.74 -16.26 -26.18
CA ALA A 163 -22.69 -17.69 -25.94
C ALA A 163 -23.93 -18.42 -26.51
N GLU A 164 -25.11 -17.80 -26.39
CA GLU A 164 -26.35 -18.31 -26.97
C GLU A 164 -26.29 -18.29 -28.51
N ASP A 165 -25.86 -17.18 -29.10
CA ASP A 165 -25.67 -17.01 -30.55
C ASP A 165 -24.67 -18.05 -31.08
N LEU A 166 -23.54 -18.27 -30.41
CA LEU A 166 -22.56 -19.30 -30.78
C LEU A 166 -23.16 -20.72 -30.75
N ARG A 167 -24.00 -21.02 -29.75
CA ARG A 167 -24.70 -22.32 -29.66
C ARG A 167 -25.75 -22.45 -30.76
N ASN A 168 -26.45 -21.38 -31.08
CA ASN A 168 -27.46 -21.37 -32.13
C ASN A 168 -26.83 -21.51 -33.51
N GLU A 169 -25.74 -20.81 -33.79
CA GLU A 169 -24.95 -20.95 -35.02
C GLU A 169 -24.44 -22.39 -35.18
N ALA A 170 -23.90 -23.00 -34.11
CA ALA A 170 -23.47 -24.40 -34.14
C ALA A 170 -24.62 -25.36 -34.49
N LYS A 171 -25.83 -25.12 -33.94
CA LYS A 171 -27.03 -25.91 -34.29
C LYS A 171 -27.46 -25.70 -35.73
N GLN A 172 -27.47 -24.45 -36.21
CA GLN A 172 -27.83 -24.13 -37.60
C GLN A 172 -26.85 -24.78 -38.57
N LYS A 173 -25.54 -24.66 -38.32
CA LYS A 173 -24.49 -25.31 -39.11
C LYS A 173 -24.60 -26.83 -39.11
N ALA A 174 -24.97 -27.44 -37.98
CA ALA A 174 -25.22 -28.88 -37.91
C ALA A 174 -26.46 -29.29 -38.74
N ALA A 175 -27.55 -28.53 -38.64
CA ALA A 175 -28.76 -28.78 -39.43
C ALA A 175 -28.54 -28.54 -40.94
N GLU A 176 -27.77 -27.52 -41.32
CA GLU A 176 -27.36 -27.29 -42.71
C GLU A 176 -26.46 -28.41 -43.23
N LYS A 177 -25.52 -28.89 -42.41
CA LYS A 177 -24.72 -30.07 -42.74
C LYS A 177 -25.59 -31.30 -42.97
N GLU A 178 -26.57 -31.54 -42.09
CA GLU A 178 -27.50 -32.67 -42.24
C GLU A 178 -28.36 -32.55 -43.51
N LYS A 179 -28.91 -31.36 -43.78
CA LYS A 179 -29.63 -31.07 -45.03
C LYS A 179 -28.76 -31.32 -46.25
N TYR A 180 -27.54 -30.80 -46.26
CA TYR A 180 -26.59 -30.99 -47.35
C TYR A 180 -26.26 -32.47 -47.58
N ILE A 181 -26.06 -33.23 -46.51
CA ILE A 181 -25.80 -34.68 -46.59
C ILE A 181 -27.03 -35.39 -47.15
N ASN A 182 -28.23 -35.09 -46.67
CA ASN A 182 -29.46 -35.73 -47.14
C ASN A 182 -29.75 -35.43 -48.63
N ASP A 183 -29.46 -34.21 -49.09
CA ASP A 183 -29.62 -33.83 -50.49
C ASP A 183 -28.59 -34.51 -51.40
N ARG A 184 -27.33 -34.65 -50.94
CA ARG A 184 -26.25 -35.26 -51.73
C ARG A 184 -26.23 -36.78 -51.67
N VAL A 185 -26.55 -37.37 -50.53
CA VAL A 185 -26.51 -38.80 -50.27
C VAL A 185 -27.94 -39.30 -50.17
N LEU A 186 -28.51 -39.60 -51.35
CA LEU A 186 -29.83 -40.21 -51.43
C LEU A 186 -29.81 -41.59 -50.78
N HIS A 187 -30.89 -41.92 -50.08
CA HIS A 187 -31.07 -43.22 -49.47
C HIS A 187 -31.04 -44.33 -50.55
N ILE A 188 -30.15 -45.30 -50.39
CA ILE A 188 -29.97 -46.40 -51.33
C ILE A 188 -31.10 -47.40 -51.15
N LYS A 189 -32.06 -47.39 -52.08
CA LYS A 189 -33.13 -48.39 -52.13
C LYS A 189 -32.65 -49.61 -52.91
N THR A 190 -32.69 -50.78 -52.26
CA THR A 190 -32.33 -52.07 -52.87
C THR A 190 -33.53 -52.95 -53.17
N ASP A 191 -34.71 -52.62 -52.62
CA ASP A 191 -35.90 -53.44 -52.70
C ASP A 191 -36.44 -53.52 -54.13
N GLY A 192 -36.74 -54.73 -54.60
CA GLY A 192 -37.33 -54.99 -55.92
C GLY A 192 -36.36 -54.91 -57.10
N LYS A 193 -35.04 -54.76 -56.87
CA LYS A 193 -34.02 -54.78 -57.93
C LYS A 193 -33.64 -56.21 -58.34
N THR A 194 -33.38 -56.41 -59.62
CA THR A 194 -32.82 -57.66 -60.16
C THR A 194 -31.32 -57.76 -59.87
N GLN A 195 -30.76 -58.97 -59.95
CA GLN A 195 -29.34 -59.22 -59.68
C GLN A 195 -28.41 -58.36 -60.56
N ALA A 196 -28.75 -58.18 -61.84
CA ALA A 196 -27.95 -57.39 -62.77
C ALA A 196 -27.96 -55.90 -62.40
N GLU A 197 -29.12 -55.35 -62.04
CA GLU A 197 -29.28 -53.96 -61.58
C GLU A 197 -28.54 -53.71 -60.26
N LEU A 198 -28.51 -54.71 -59.37
CA LEU A 198 -27.79 -54.62 -58.11
C LEU A 198 -26.28 -54.57 -58.33
N VAL A 199 -25.74 -55.37 -59.27
CA VAL A 199 -24.32 -55.33 -59.63
C VAL A 199 -23.93 -53.98 -60.24
N GLN A 200 -24.74 -53.44 -61.14
CA GLN A 200 -24.51 -52.10 -61.72
C GLN A 200 -24.52 -51.01 -60.65
N LEU A 201 -25.50 -51.03 -59.74
CA LEU A 201 -25.57 -50.08 -58.63
C LEU A 201 -24.32 -50.09 -57.76
N VAL A 202 -23.77 -51.28 -57.46
CA VAL A 202 -22.54 -51.40 -56.66
C VAL A 202 -21.34 -50.82 -57.41
N GLN A 203 -21.24 -51.05 -58.72
CA GLN A 203 -20.17 -50.48 -59.55
C GLN A 203 -20.24 -48.94 -59.61
N ASP A 204 -21.44 -48.39 -59.81
CA ASP A 204 -21.67 -46.93 -59.84
C ASP A 204 -21.33 -46.28 -58.49
N LEU A 205 -21.73 -46.91 -57.38
CA LEU A 205 -21.40 -46.43 -56.03
C LEU A 205 -19.88 -46.48 -55.78
N HIS A 206 -19.20 -47.54 -56.20
CA HIS A 206 -17.76 -47.67 -56.05
C HIS A 206 -17.01 -46.59 -56.86
N GLN A 207 -17.41 -46.35 -58.10
CA GLN A 207 -16.83 -45.28 -58.92
C GLN A 207 -17.07 -43.90 -58.28
N ARG A 208 -18.27 -43.66 -57.76
CA ARG A 208 -18.60 -42.42 -57.06
C ARG A 208 -17.75 -42.23 -55.79
N VAL A 209 -17.54 -43.28 -55.01
CA VAL A 209 -16.65 -43.22 -53.82
C VAL A 209 -15.23 -42.87 -54.24
N SER A 210 -14.71 -43.47 -55.31
CA SER A 210 -13.35 -43.20 -55.79
C SER A 210 -13.13 -41.71 -56.12
N VAL A 211 -14.09 -41.07 -56.79
CA VAL A 211 -14.04 -39.63 -57.10
C VAL A 211 -14.17 -38.78 -55.82
N LEU A 212 -15.06 -39.16 -54.90
CA LEU A 212 -15.22 -38.41 -53.64
C LEU A 212 -13.99 -38.51 -52.74
N GLU A 213 -13.26 -39.63 -52.77
CA GLU A 213 -12.00 -39.79 -52.03
C GLU A 213 -10.91 -38.84 -52.57
N GLU A 214 -10.84 -38.66 -53.89
CA GLU A 214 -9.96 -37.66 -54.52
C GLU A 214 -10.33 -36.23 -54.06
N ASP A 215 -11.61 -35.88 -54.10
CA ASP A 215 -12.10 -34.59 -53.61
C ASP A 215 -11.75 -34.35 -52.13
N VAL A 216 -11.93 -35.37 -51.28
CA VAL A 216 -11.59 -35.30 -49.84
C VAL A 216 -10.11 -35.03 -49.66
N TYR A 217 -9.25 -35.72 -50.40
CA TYR A 217 -7.81 -35.50 -50.35
C TYR A 217 -7.42 -34.06 -50.74
N ASP A 218 -7.99 -33.53 -51.82
CA ASP A 218 -7.75 -32.16 -52.25
C ASP A 218 -8.16 -31.12 -51.19
N TRP A 219 -9.32 -31.32 -50.56
CA TRP A 219 -9.77 -30.47 -49.45
C TRP A 219 -8.87 -30.58 -48.22
N GLU A 220 -8.42 -31.78 -47.85
CA GLU A 220 -7.51 -31.99 -46.74
C GLU A 220 -6.16 -31.29 -46.96
N ILE A 221 -5.58 -31.40 -48.15
CA ILE A 221 -4.34 -30.69 -48.49
C ILE A 221 -4.54 -29.18 -48.41
N LYS A 222 -5.68 -28.67 -48.89
CA LYS A 222 -6.00 -27.23 -48.83
C LYS A 222 -6.15 -26.73 -47.40
N ILE A 223 -6.88 -27.45 -46.56
CA ILE A 223 -7.06 -27.12 -45.13
C ILE A 223 -5.69 -27.14 -44.43
N ARG A 224 -4.88 -28.18 -44.68
CA ARG A 224 -3.53 -28.29 -44.09
C ARG A 224 -2.63 -27.10 -44.47
N LYS A 225 -2.67 -26.65 -45.73
CA LYS A 225 -1.95 -25.44 -46.17
C LYS A 225 -2.44 -24.19 -45.43
N GLN A 226 -3.75 -24.03 -45.28
CA GLN A 226 -4.34 -22.91 -44.54
C GLN A 226 -3.97 -22.94 -43.05
N ASP A 227 -3.94 -24.11 -42.42
CA ASP A 227 -3.50 -24.26 -41.03
C ASP A 227 -2.03 -23.85 -40.83
N PHE A 228 -1.16 -24.22 -41.79
CA PHE A 228 0.23 -23.76 -41.78
C PHE A 228 0.33 -22.24 -41.90
N GLU A 229 -0.43 -21.63 -42.80
CA GLU A 229 -0.46 -20.17 -42.98
C GLU A 229 -0.99 -19.47 -41.72
N ILE A 230 -2.08 -19.96 -41.12
CA ILE A 230 -2.63 -19.41 -39.86
C ILE A 230 -1.59 -19.51 -38.74
N ASN A 231 -0.87 -20.63 -38.63
CA ASN A 231 0.17 -20.80 -37.63
C ASN A 231 1.34 -19.82 -37.86
N GLU A 232 1.78 -19.65 -39.11
CA GLU A 232 2.82 -18.69 -39.47
C GLU A 232 2.39 -17.25 -39.14
N LEU A 233 1.18 -16.87 -39.51
CA LEU A 233 0.60 -15.57 -39.19
C LEU A 233 0.46 -15.36 -37.67
N THR A 234 0.04 -16.39 -36.93
CA THR A 234 -0.06 -16.35 -35.47
C THR A 234 1.31 -16.14 -34.83
N LEU A 235 2.36 -16.79 -35.34
CA LEU A 235 3.74 -16.57 -34.90
C LEU A 235 4.19 -15.14 -35.19
N LYS A 236 3.95 -14.62 -36.40
CA LYS A 236 4.27 -13.22 -36.77
C LYS A 236 3.55 -12.21 -35.89
N VAL A 237 2.26 -12.43 -35.60
CA VAL A 237 1.47 -11.57 -34.70
C VAL A 237 2.04 -11.60 -33.29
N ASN A 238 2.49 -12.76 -32.82
CA ASN A 238 3.10 -12.88 -31.49
C ASN A 238 4.47 -12.20 -31.39
N ASP A 239 5.29 -12.30 -32.43
CA ASP A 239 6.60 -11.65 -32.47
C ASP A 239 6.48 -10.12 -32.58
N THR A 240 5.56 -9.63 -33.41
CA THR A 240 5.25 -8.19 -33.54
C THR A 240 4.63 -7.60 -32.28
N LYS A 241 3.79 -8.36 -31.56
CA LYS A 241 3.27 -7.99 -30.24
C LYS A 241 4.36 -8.02 -29.14
N GLY A 242 5.54 -8.52 -29.47
CA GLY A 242 6.67 -8.72 -28.59
C GLY A 242 6.54 -10.03 -27.82
N LYS A 243 7.44 -10.97 -28.07
CA LYS A 243 7.61 -12.22 -27.28
C LYS A 243 7.80 -11.95 -25.78
N PHE A 244 8.14 -10.71 -25.42
CA PHE A 244 8.36 -10.21 -24.07
C PHE A 244 7.38 -9.09 -23.71
N ILE A 245 6.08 -9.34 -23.78
CA ILE A 245 5.13 -8.59 -22.95
C ILE A 245 5.51 -8.94 -21.51
N LYS A 246 6.36 -8.13 -20.88
CA LYS A 246 6.77 -8.33 -19.48
C LYS A 246 5.48 -8.49 -18.68
N PRO A 247 5.14 -9.69 -18.20
CA PRO A 247 3.90 -9.87 -17.48
C PRO A 247 4.00 -8.92 -16.30
N VAL A 248 3.04 -8.00 -16.17
CA VAL A 248 3.06 -7.03 -15.08
C VAL A 248 3.00 -7.84 -13.80
N LEU A 249 4.15 -7.99 -13.13
CA LEU A 249 4.28 -8.74 -11.89
C LEU A 249 3.47 -8.00 -10.83
N ARG A 250 2.18 -8.33 -10.75
CA ARG A 250 1.32 -7.86 -9.66
C ARG A 250 1.79 -8.58 -8.40
N LYS A 251 1.90 -7.83 -7.29
CA LYS A 251 2.16 -8.39 -5.96
C LYS A 251 0.97 -9.28 -5.58
N VAL A 252 1.03 -10.53 -5.99
CA VAL A 252 0.06 -11.55 -5.63
C VAL A 252 0.33 -11.93 -4.18
N ASN A 253 -0.50 -11.46 -3.26
CA ASN A 253 -0.39 -11.89 -1.87
C ASN A 253 -0.78 -13.38 -1.83
N LYS A 254 0.09 -14.24 -1.27
CA LYS A 254 -0.12 -15.70 -1.25
C LYS A 254 -1.40 -16.10 -0.49
N THR A 255 -1.90 -15.21 0.37
CA THR A 255 -3.19 -15.33 1.06
C THR A 255 -4.39 -15.03 0.16
N GLU A 256 -4.28 -14.16 -0.84
CA GLU A 256 -5.39 -13.81 -1.75
C GLU A 256 -5.77 -15.00 -2.64
N SER A 257 -4.78 -15.75 -3.15
CA SER A 257 -5.04 -16.97 -3.93
C SER A 257 -5.61 -18.10 -3.07
N LYS A 258 -5.22 -18.20 -1.80
CA LYS A 258 -5.82 -19.16 -0.85
C LYS A 258 -7.24 -18.76 -0.49
N LEU A 259 -7.50 -17.47 -0.26
CA LEU A 259 -8.84 -16.93 -0.02
C LEU A 259 -9.74 -17.06 -1.24
N LYS A 260 -9.25 -16.81 -2.46
CA LYS A 260 -9.98 -17.06 -3.71
C LYS A 260 -10.25 -18.54 -3.91
N LYS A 261 -9.31 -19.44 -3.59
CA LYS A 261 -9.57 -20.89 -3.63
C LYS A 261 -10.65 -21.28 -2.62
N ILE A 262 -10.62 -20.73 -1.40
CA ILE A 262 -11.66 -20.95 -0.38
C ILE A 262 -13.00 -20.32 -0.80
N GLN A 263 -13.00 -19.14 -1.42
CA GLN A 263 -14.20 -18.46 -1.94
C GLN A 263 -14.77 -19.21 -3.15
N GLN A 264 -13.94 -19.65 -4.09
CA GLN A 264 -14.35 -20.40 -5.27
C GLN A 264 -14.87 -21.80 -4.89
N ILE A 265 -14.29 -22.44 -3.86
CA ILE A 265 -14.86 -23.65 -3.25
C ILE A 265 -16.20 -23.33 -2.55
N LYS A 266 -16.36 -22.17 -1.93
CA LYS A 266 -17.64 -21.69 -1.35
C LYS A 266 -18.66 -21.18 -2.38
N GLU A 267 -18.23 -20.82 -3.59
CA GLU A 267 -19.07 -20.31 -4.68
C GLU A 267 -19.44 -21.45 -5.63
N SER A 268 -18.61 -22.50 -5.73
CA SER A 268 -18.94 -23.78 -6.39
C SER A 268 -19.74 -24.73 -5.49
N THR A 269 -19.66 -24.56 -4.17
CA THR A 269 -20.57 -25.21 -3.22
C THR A 269 -21.72 -24.24 -3.02
N ASP A 270 -22.77 -24.35 -3.84
CA ASP A 270 -23.97 -23.54 -3.77
C ASP A 270 -24.35 -23.24 -2.31
N PHE A 271 -24.20 -21.98 -1.91
CA PHE A 271 -24.57 -21.49 -0.57
C PHE A 271 -26.07 -21.67 -0.27
N ARG A 272 -26.85 -22.07 -1.29
CA ARG A 272 -28.26 -22.47 -1.20
C ARG A 272 -28.45 -23.82 -0.51
N GLY A 273 -27.51 -24.75 -0.64
CA GLY A 273 -27.59 -26.09 -0.04
C GLY A 273 -27.31 -26.11 1.46
N ASN A 274 -26.60 -25.10 1.97
CA ASN A 274 -26.26 -24.98 3.39
C ASN A 274 -27.16 -23.99 4.16
N LEU A 275 -28.13 -23.37 3.49
CA LEU A 275 -29.24 -22.70 4.15
C LEU A 275 -30.34 -23.73 4.41
N LYS A 276 -30.83 -23.81 5.65
CA LYS A 276 -32.13 -24.47 5.90
C LYS A 276 -33.18 -23.70 5.11
N SER A 277 -33.57 -24.20 3.94
CA SER A 277 -34.79 -23.74 3.28
C SER A 277 -35.93 -24.11 4.21
N THR A 278 -36.46 -23.17 4.97
CA THR A 278 -37.76 -23.33 5.60
C THR A 278 -38.71 -23.55 4.43
N GLY A 279 -39.19 -24.77 4.23
CA GLY A 279 -39.98 -25.22 3.08
C GLY A 279 -41.36 -24.55 2.95
N GLN A 280 -41.46 -23.28 3.31
CA GLN A 280 -42.62 -22.44 3.16
C GLN A 280 -42.23 -21.29 2.25
N ASN A 281 -42.50 -21.50 0.96
CA ASN A 281 -42.52 -20.43 0.00
C ASN A 281 -43.81 -19.62 0.25
N LYS A 282 -43.78 -18.65 1.16
CA LYS A 282 -44.94 -17.79 1.52
C LYS A 282 -45.47 -16.93 0.37
N TYR A 283 -45.02 -17.18 -0.85
CA TYR A 283 -45.38 -16.49 -2.09
C TYR A 283 -45.75 -17.45 -3.23
N ALA A 284 -45.87 -18.76 -2.97
CA ALA A 284 -46.46 -19.70 -3.93
C ALA A 284 -47.98 -19.73 -3.72
N LEU A 285 -48.71 -19.17 -4.68
CA LEU A 285 -50.17 -18.98 -4.71
C LEU A 285 -50.93 -20.28 -5.09
N ASP A 286 -50.53 -21.43 -4.57
CA ASP A 286 -51.24 -22.69 -4.86
C ASP A 286 -51.16 -23.61 -3.64
N GLU A 287 -52.06 -23.36 -2.68
CA GLU A 287 -52.30 -24.20 -1.50
C GLU A 287 -53.38 -25.23 -1.88
N GLU A 288 -52.94 -26.40 -2.37
CA GLU A 288 -53.71 -27.63 -2.24
C GLU A 288 -53.28 -28.24 -0.90
N GLU A 289 -54.13 -28.11 0.11
CA GLU A 289 -53.89 -28.55 1.49
C GLU A 289 -54.39 -29.99 1.68
N PRO A 290 -53.53 -31.02 1.76
CA PRO A 290 -53.95 -32.32 2.26
C PRO A 290 -53.96 -32.28 3.79
N GLU A 291 -55.16 -32.29 4.37
CA GLU A 291 -55.42 -32.50 5.80
C GLU A 291 -54.67 -33.74 6.31
N LYS A 292 -53.60 -33.53 7.09
CA LYS A 292 -52.99 -34.58 7.92
C LYS A 292 -53.20 -34.22 9.38
N ASN A 293 -54.33 -34.68 9.92
CA ASN A 293 -54.54 -34.72 11.35
C ASN A 293 -53.37 -35.48 12.01
N PRO A 294 -52.63 -34.87 12.96
CA PRO A 294 -51.46 -35.50 13.55
C PRO A 294 -51.80 -36.72 14.43
N HIS A 295 -50.92 -37.73 14.37
CA HIS A 295 -51.00 -39.09 14.94
C HIS A 295 -51.44 -39.21 16.41
N TRP A 296 -51.28 -38.17 17.23
CA TRP A 296 -51.61 -38.22 18.66
C TRP A 296 -53.12 -38.31 18.95
N ARG A 297 -53.98 -38.10 17.95
CA ARG A 297 -55.44 -38.19 18.09
C ARG A 297 -55.95 -39.64 18.15
N ASP A 298 -55.15 -40.61 17.71
CA ASP A 298 -55.51 -42.03 17.71
C ASP A 298 -55.10 -42.75 19.01
N GLU A 299 -54.11 -42.24 19.74
CA GLU A 299 -53.62 -42.81 21.00
C GLU A 299 -54.56 -42.59 22.21
N LEU A 300 -55.61 -41.78 22.09
CA LEU A 300 -56.51 -41.42 23.21
C LEU A 300 -57.72 -42.34 23.38
N LYS A 301 -57.79 -43.49 22.68
CA LYS A 301 -58.87 -44.48 22.91
C LYS A 301 -58.51 -45.42 24.07
N PRO A 302 -59.26 -45.42 25.20
CA PRO A 302 -58.93 -46.24 26.37
C PRO A 302 -59.09 -47.74 26.09
N LYS A 303 -58.17 -48.55 26.64
CA LYS A 303 -58.12 -50.01 26.51
C LYS A 303 -58.32 -50.65 27.89
N ASP A 304 -59.57 -50.99 28.23
CA ASP A 304 -59.94 -51.94 29.30
C ASP A 304 -60.67 -53.11 28.61
N ARG A 305 -60.05 -54.28 28.42
CA ARG A 305 -59.91 -55.43 29.33
C ARG A 305 -61.22 -56.21 29.54
N ALA A 306 -61.38 -57.32 28.82
CA ALA A 306 -62.07 -58.52 29.30
C ALA A 306 -61.65 -59.72 28.44
N ASP A 307 -60.92 -60.64 29.09
CA ASP A 307 -60.81 -62.07 28.77
C ASP A 307 -62.20 -62.69 28.56
N GLU A 308 -62.39 -63.54 27.54
CA GLU A 308 -62.97 -64.89 27.69
C GLU A 308 -63.11 -65.59 26.33
N GLU A 309 -62.94 -66.91 26.39
CA GLU A 309 -63.41 -67.94 25.46
C GLU A 309 -62.84 -67.96 24.02
N ALA A 310 -61.99 -68.93 23.70
CA ALA A 310 -62.32 -70.34 23.44
C ALA A 310 -62.55 -70.61 21.95
N GLY A 311 -61.87 -71.64 21.46
CA GLY A 311 -62.47 -72.54 20.48
C GLY A 311 -62.15 -72.29 19.01
N ALA A 312 -61.33 -73.20 18.49
CA ALA A 312 -61.60 -73.99 17.29
C ALA A 312 -61.61 -73.31 15.91
N GLY A 313 -60.92 -73.95 14.96
CA GLY A 313 -61.14 -73.72 13.54
C GLY A 313 -59.95 -74.07 12.65
N GLU A 314 -59.71 -75.37 12.47
CA GLU A 314 -59.00 -75.93 11.31
C GLU A 314 -59.57 -75.40 9.98
N GLY A 315 -58.75 -75.36 8.92
CA GLY A 315 -59.23 -74.97 7.59
C GLY A 315 -58.16 -74.85 6.52
N GLU A 316 -57.56 -75.99 6.18
CA GLU A 316 -56.88 -76.28 4.91
C GLU A 316 -57.72 -75.84 3.69
N THR A 317 -57.10 -75.17 2.70
CA THR A 317 -57.23 -75.51 1.26
C THR A 317 -56.17 -74.80 0.40
N VAL A 318 -55.50 -75.64 -0.38
CA VAL A 318 -54.72 -75.35 -1.59
C VAL A 318 -55.69 -75.17 -2.76
N GLU A 319 -55.32 -74.34 -3.75
CA GLU A 319 -55.70 -74.32 -5.18
C GLU A 319 -55.74 -72.85 -5.66
N ALA A 320 -55.47 -72.47 -6.90
CA ALA A 320 -54.78 -73.03 -8.06
C ALA A 320 -54.65 -71.86 -9.06
N GLU A 321 -53.56 -71.88 -9.82
CA GLU A 321 -53.46 -71.52 -11.25
C GLU A 321 -54.41 -70.45 -11.86
N SER A 322 -53.84 -69.31 -12.26
CA SER A 322 -53.79 -68.82 -13.66
C SER A 322 -52.95 -67.56 -13.77
#